data_AF-A0A124R9L5-F1
#
_entry.id   AF-A0A124R9L5-F1
#
_cell.length_a   1.000
_cell.length_b   1.000
_cell.length_c   1.000
_cell.angle_alpha   90.00
_cell.angle_beta   90.00
_cell.angle_gamma   90.00
#
_symmetry.space_group_name_H-M   'P 1'
#
loop_
_entity.id
_entity.type
_entity.pdbx_description
1 polymer ?
#
loop_
_entity_poly.entity_id
_entity_poly.type
_entity_poly.pdbx_seq_one_letter_code
_entity_poly.pdbx_strand_id
1 'polypeptide(L)' 'MANSILASHPLSSLSSDSDLSIEFELRDPFHMPLDLLESLIESTEPGTEMRGYLFGLYDLRCAVVYARGH' A
#
# COMPACT_ATOMS: atom_id res chain seq x y z
N MET A 1 30.49 -0.44 -2.67
CA MET A 1 29.22 -0.66 -3.38
C MET A 1 28.14 -0.84 -2.33
N ALA A 2 27.31 0.17 -2.11
CA ALA A 2 26.23 0.15 -1.11
C ALA A 2 24.94 -0.29 -1.81
N ASN A 3 24.66 -1.60 -1.88
CA ASN A 3 23.48 -2.08 -2.59
C ASN A 3 22.94 -3.39 -1.99
N SER A 4 22.54 -3.36 -0.72
CA SER A 4 21.85 -4.51 -0.10
C SER A 4 20.83 -4.13 0.98
N ILE A 5 20.49 -2.85 1.12
CA ILE A 5 19.40 -2.38 1.99
C ILE A 5 18.27 -1.75 1.16
N LEU A 6 18.12 -2.21 -0.09
CA LEU A 6 16.79 -2.20 -0.69
C LEU A 6 16.12 -3.46 -0.15
N ALA A 7 15.61 -3.37 1.08
CA ALA A 7 14.58 -4.29 1.51
C ALA A 7 13.54 -4.30 0.38
N SER A 8 13.27 -5.48 -0.19
CA SER A 8 12.32 -5.64 -1.30
C SER A 8 11.04 -4.91 -0.92
N HIS A 9 10.88 -3.68 -1.42
CA HIS A 9 9.67 -2.94 -1.16
C HIS A 9 8.57 -3.77 -1.82
N PRO A 10 7.43 -4.03 -1.16
CA PRO A 10 6.39 -4.87 -1.76
C PRO A 10 5.93 -4.33 -3.13
N LEU A 11 6.01 -3.01 -3.31
CA LEU A 11 5.80 -2.36 -4.62
C LEU A 11 6.84 -2.73 -5.69
N SER A 12 8.06 -3.08 -5.32
CA SER A 12 9.10 -3.56 -6.25
C SER A 12 8.81 -4.96 -6.81
N SER A 13 7.88 -5.70 -6.20
CA SER A 13 7.39 -6.98 -6.69
C SER A 13 6.08 -6.85 -7.49
N LEU A 14 5.51 -5.64 -7.61
CA LEU A 14 4.37 -5.41 -8.48
C LEU A 14 4.84 -5.42 -9.94
N SER A 15 4.08 -6.07 -10.80
CA SER A 15 4.22 -5.89 -12.24
C SER A 15 3.88 -4.44 -12.57
N SER A 16 4.75 -3.77 -13.34
CA SER A 16 4.54 -2.39 -13.82
C SER A 16 3.23 -2.21 -14.60
N ASP A 17 2.69 -3.31 -15.15
CA ASP A 17 1.44 -3.33 -15.92
C ASP A 17 0.20 -3.62 -15.05
N SER A 18 0.36 -3.85 -13.75
CA SER A 18 -0.76 -4.09 -12.85
C SER A 18 -1.52 -2.79 -12.57
N ASP A 19 -2.85 -2.83 -12.55
CA ASP A 19 -3.71 -1.69 -12.13
C ASP A 19 -3.26 -1.10 -10.79
N LEU A 20 -2.77 -1.95 -9.87
CA LEU A 20 -2.17 -1.55 -8.60
C LEU A 20 -0.91 -0.70 -8.78
N SER A 21 -0.01 -1.07 -9.70
CA SER A 21 1.20 -0.29 -9.97
C SER A 21 0.85 1.10 -10.49
N ILE A 22 -0.13 1.19 -11.40
CA ILE A 22 -0.59 2.44 -12.00
C ILE A 22 -1.23 3.34 -10.93
N GLU A 23 -2.11 2.80 -10.07
CA GLU A 23 -2.70 3.57 -8.97
C GLU A 23 -1.64 4.11 -8.01
N PHE A 24 -0.60 3.33 -7.70
CA PHE A 24 0.51 3.74 -6.83
C PHE A 24 1.46 4.75 -7.47
N GLU A 25 1.62 4.74 -8.80
CA GLU A 25 2.38 5.77 -9.52
C GLU A 25 1.61 7.09 -9.65
N LEU A 26 0.29 7.02 -9.86
CA LEU A 26 -0.55 8.19 -10.09
C LEU A 26 -1.04 8.86 -8.80
N ARG A 27 -1.12 8.10 -7.69
CA ARG A 27 -1.67 8.60 -6.43
C ARG A 27 -0.76 8.22 -5.27
N ASP A 28 -0.54 9.20 -4.40
CA ASP A 28 0.16 8.96 -3.17
C ASP A 28 -0.68 8.01 -2.26
N PRO A 29 -0.13 6.87 -1.83
CA PRO A 29 -0.86 5.88 -1.04
C PRO A 29 -1.36 6.43 0.31
N PHE A 30 -0.61 7.37 0.90
CA PHE A 30 -0.98 8.01 2.16
C PHE A 30 -2.15 9.00 2.00
N HIS A 31 -2.44 9.43 0.77
CA HIS A 31 -3.53 10.35 0.45
C HIS A 31 -4.71 9.71 -0.32
N MET A 32 -4.60 8.45 -0.73
CA MET A 32 -5.66 7.66 -1.39
C MET A 32 -6.94 7.58 -0.52
N PRO A 33 -8.17 7.52 -1.05
CA PRO A 33 -9.37 7.29 -0.23
C PRO A 33 -9.31 5.94 0.51
N LEU A 34 -9.86 5.86 1.74
CA LEU A 34 -9.85 4.61 2.52
C LEU A 34 -10.67 3.50 1.83
N ASP A 35 -11.82 3.82 1.24
CA ASP A 35 -12.65 2.86 0.48
C ASP A 35 -11.89 2.23 -0.69
N LEU A 36 -11.04 3.03 -1.36
CA LEU A 36 -10.24 2.55 -2.48
C LEU A 36 -9.09 1.66 -1.99
N LEU A 37 -8.47 2.03 -0.87
CA LEU A 37 -7.44 1.21 -0.23
C LEU A 37 -8.02 -0.14 0.25
N GLU A 38 -9.23 -0.14 0.81
CA GLU A 38 -9.95 -1.35 1.21
C GLU A 38 -10.28 -2.23 0.00
N SER A 39 -10.77 -1.63 -1.09
CA SER A 39 -11.02 -2.34 -2.35
C SER A 39 -9.73 -2.99 -2.91
N LEU A 40 -8.59 -2.30 -2.82
CA LEU A 40 -7.29 -2.84 -3.22
C LEU A 40 -6.84 -4.01 -2.33
N ILE A 41 -7.12 -3.96 -1.03
CA ILE A 41 -6.83 -5.06 -0.11
C ILE A 41 -7.67 -6.30 -0.46
N GLU A 42 -8.94 -6.10 -0.78
CA GLU A 42 -9.86 -7.17 -1.17
C GLU A 42 -9.49 -7.80 -2.53
N SER A 43 -9.03 -6.99 -3.48
CA SER A 43 -8.59 -7.46 -4.80
C SER A 43 -7.20 -8.11 -4.77
N THR A 44 -6.43 -7.93 -3.71
CA THR A 44 -5.08 -8.51 -3.58
C THR A 44 -5.13 -9.93 -3.01
N GLU A 45 -4.36 -10.83 -3.61
CA GLU A 45 -4.32 -12.24 -3.22
C GLU A 45 -3.98 -12.41 -1.72
N PRO A 46 -4.76 -13.22 -0.96
CA PRO A 46 -4.48 -13.50 0.45
C PRO A 46 -3.09 -14.11 0.66
N GLY A 47 -2.44 -13.74 1.77
CA GLY A 47 -1.14 -14.28 2.16
C GLY A 47 0.06 -13.66 1.44
N THR A 48 -0.15 -12.70 0.54
CA THR A 48 0.93 -11.96 -0.12
C THR A 48 1.49 -10.83 0.74
N GLU A 49 2.78 -10.53 0.58
CA GLU A 49 3.44 -9.39 1.26
C GLU A 49 2.77 -8.06 0.88
N MET A 50 2.31 -7.93 -0.36
CA MET A 50 1.57 -6.75 -0.83
C MET A 50 0.28 -6.52 -0.04
N ARG A 51 -0.47 -7.58 0.25
CA ARG A 51 -1.68 -7.45 1.06
C ARG A 51 -1.36 -7.02 2.49
N GLY A 52 -0.28 -7.56 3.06
CA GLY A 52 0.22 -7.13 4.38
C GLY A 52 0.62 -5.66 4.40
N TYR A 53 1.29 -5.19 3.35
CA TYR A 53 1.65 -3.78 3.19
C TYR A 53 0.41 -2.87 3.11
N LEU A 54 -0.58 -3.23 2.28
CA LEU A 54 -1.80 -2.46 2.14
C LEU A 54 -2.59 -2.39 3.47
N PHE A 55 -2.67 -3.51 4.21
CA PHE A 55 -3.26 -3.52 5.55
C PHE A 55 -2.51 -2.61 6.54
N GLY A 56 -1.18 -2.66 6.55
CA GLY A 56 -0.37 -1.78 7.41
C GLY A 56 -0.58 -0.30 7.06
N LEU A 57 -0.73 0.01 5.77
CA LEU A 57 -1.01 1.37 5.31
C LEU A 57 -2.43 1.82 5.70
N TYR A 58 -3.42 0.94 5.61
CA TYR A 58 -4.79 1.20 6.06
C TYR A 58 -4.85 1.44 7.57
N ASP A 59 -4.23 0.57 8.36
CA ASP A 59 -4.19 0.68 9.82
C ASP A 59 -3.53 1.99 10.27
N LEU A 60 -2.37 2.34 9.69
CA LEU A 60 -1.68 3.59 9.97
C LEU A 60 -2.56 4.81 9.68
N ARG A 61 -3.30 4.79 8.57
CA ARG A 61 -4.16 5.92 8.20
C ARG A 61 -5.39 6.01 9.08
N CYS A 62 -6.00 4.89 9.45
CA CYS A 62 -7.04 4.85 10.46
C CYS A 62 -6.53 5.40 11.80
N ALA A 63 -5.36 4.96 12.26
CA ALA A 63 -4.74 5.44 13.50
C ALA A 63 -4.47 6.95 13.46
N VAL A 64 -4.01 7.51 12.33
CA VAL A 64 -3.82 8.96 12.15
C VAL A 64 -5.15 9.71 12.20
N VAL A 65 -6.22 9.18 11.60
CA VAL A 65 -7.57 9.77 11.68
C VAL A 65 -8.07 9.77 13.13
N TYR A 66 -7.90 8.67 13.86
CA TYR A 66 -8.25 8.59 15.28
C TYR A 66 -7.39 9.51 16.16
N ALA A 67 -6.08 9.62 15.88
CA ALA A 67 -5.16 10.47 16.63
C ALA A 67 -5.38 11.98 16.36
N ARG A 68 -5.94 12.33 15.20
CA ARG A 68 -6.37 13.69 14.85
C ARG A 68 -7.77 14.02 15.36
N GLY A 69 -8.33 13.21 16.27
CA GLY A 69 -9.68 13.35 16.79
C GLY A 69 -10.03 14.79 17.19
N HIS A 70 -11.07 15.29 16.51
CA HIS A 70 -11.96 16.41 16.83
C HIS A 70 -11.40 17.85 16.81
#